data_AF-A0A7C7NVX6-F1
#
_entry.id   AF-A0A7C7NVX6-F1
#
_cell.length_a   1.000
_cell.length_b   1.000
_cell.length_c   1.000
_cell.angle_alpha   90.00
_cell.angle_beta   90.00
_cell.angle_gamma   90.00
#
_symmetry.space_group_name_H-M   'P 1'
#
loop_
_entity.id
_entity.type
_entity.pdbx_description
1 polymer ?
#
loop_
_entity_poly.entity_id
_entity_poly.type
_entity_poly.pdbx_seq_one_letter_code
_entity_poly.pdbx_strand_id
1 'polypeptide(L)' 'MMIEVLFYVFAAVALGGALGVVWAKSPVGSLLYMVATLASLACIFVLLEAHF' A
#
# COMPACT_ATOMS: atom_id res chain seq x y z
N MET A 1 -12.11 -6.05 -15.28
CA MET A 1 -12.05 -4.57 -15.37
C MET A 1 -12.01 -3.86 -14.01
N MET A 2 -13.07 -3.85 -13.19
CA MET A 2 -13.06 -3.10 -11.91
C MET A 2 -12.00 -3.58 -10.91
N ILE A 3 -11.82 -4.90 -10.77
CA ILE A 3 -10.82 -5.50 -9.86
C ILE A 3 -9.39 -5.14 -10.29
N GLU A 4 -9.09 -5.20 -11.58
CA GLU A 4 -7.76 -4.85 -12.13
C GLU A 4 -7.43 -3.38 -11.86
N VAL A 5 -8.41 -2.48 -12.03
CA VAL A 5 -8.25 -1.06 -11.71
C VAL A 5 -7.93 -0.88 -10.23
N LEU A 6 -8.69 -1.51 -9.33
CA LEU A 6 -8.42 -1.47 -7.89
C LEU A 6 -7.03 -2.03 -7.56
N PHE A 7 -6.62 -3.14 -8.18
CA PHE A 7 -5.31 -3.73 -8.00
C PHE A 7 -4.20 -2.73 -8.33
N TYR A 8 -4.26 -2.07 -9.50
CA TYR A 8 -3.25 -1.09 -9.88
C TYR A 8 -3.26 0.16 -9.00
N VAL A 9 -4.42 0.60 -8.52
CA VAL A 9 -4.52 1.71 -7.56
C VAL A 9 -3.83 1.34 -6.25
N PHE A 10 -4.15 0.20 -5.65
CA PHE A 10 -3.51 -0.23 -4.40
C PHE A 10 -2.03 -0.53 -4.60
N ALA A 11 -1.61 -1.07 -5.75
CA ALA A 11 -0.21 -1.28 -6.07
C ALA A 11 0.57 0.04 -6.16
N ALA A 12 0.00 1.08 -6.78
CA ALA A 12 0.61 2.40 -6.85
C ALA A 12 0.74 3.02 -5.45
N VAL A 13 -0.28 2.90 -4.60
CA VAL A 13 -0.23 3.39 -3.21
C VAL A 13 0.78 2.60 -2.38
N ALA A 14 0.88 1.28 -2.55
CA ALA A 14 1.86 0.44 -1.86
C ALA A 14 3.31 0.84 -2.24
N LEU A 15 3.59 1.04 -3.53
CA LEU A 15 4.90 1.49 -3.99
C LEU A 15 5.23 2.91 -3.53
N GLY A 16 4.27 3.84 -3.67
CA GLY A 16 4.42 5.21 -3.21
C GLY A 16 4.62 5.30 -1.70
N GLY A 17 3.89 4.50 -0.93
CA GLY A 17 4.06 4.35 0.51
C GLY A 17 5.45 3.80 0.87
N ALA A 18 5.91 2.74 0.21
CA ALA A 18 7.23 2.16 0.46
C ALA A 18 8.37 3.16 0.20
N LEU A 19 8.27 3.94 -0.89
CA LEU A 19 9.20 5.04 -1.16
C LEU A 19 9.08 6.15 -0.09
N GLY A 20 7.86 6.50 0.30
CA GLY A 20 7.57 7.48 1.35
C GLY A 20 8.15 7.11 2.71
N VAL A 21 8.18 5.82 3.07
CA VAL A 21 8.83 5.33 4.30
C VAL A 21 10.30 5.73 4.34
N VAL A 22 11.02 5.61 3.22
CA VAL A 22 12.46 5.89 3.13
C VAL A 22 12.75 7.38 2.94
N TRP A 23 11.93 8.10 2.18
CA TRP A 23 12.12 9.53 1.90
C TRP A 23 11.62 10.47 3.00
N ALA A 24 10.80 9.98 3.94
CA ALA A 24 10.31 10.79 5.04
C ALA A 24 11.45 11.29 5.94
N LYS A 25 11.44 12.59 6.25
CA LYS A 25 12.43 13.24 7.11
C LYS A 25 12.13 13.12 8.61
N SER A 26 10.98 12.56 8.98
CA SER A 26 10.58 12.35 10.36
C SER A 26 10.11 10.91 10.60
N PRO A 27 10.34 10.35 11.81
CA PRO A 27 9.87 9.01 12.14
C PRO A 27 8.35 8.87 12.03
N VAL A 28 7.61 9.91 12.45
CA VAL A 28 6.14 9.92 12.36
C VAL A 28 5.68 9.89 10.90
N GLY A 29 6.30 10.67 10.01
CA GLY A 29 5.99 10.63 8.59
C GLY A 29 6.27 9.26 7.98
N SER A 30 7.44 8.68 8.29
CA SER A 30 7.83 7.34 7.84
C SER A 30 6.81 6.28 8.29
N LEU A 31 6.37 6.34 9.55
CA LEU A 31 5.34 5.46 10.10
C LEU A 31 4.01 5.57 9.34
N LEU A 32 3.54 6.79 9.03
CA LEU A 32 2.28 6.99 8.32
C LEU A 32 2.33 6.38 6.89
N TYR A 33 3.46 6.51 6.20
CA TYR A 33 3.67 5.85 4.90
C TYR A 33 3.75 4.32 5.02
N MET A 34 4.29 3.81 6.13
CA MET A 34 4.29 2.37 6.41
C MET A 34 2.86 1.85 6.58
N VAL A 35 2.02 2.57 7.34
CA VAL A 35 0.60 2.24 7.51
C VAL A 35 -0.13 2.22 6.16
N ALA A 36 0.09 3.22 5.31
CA ALA A 36 -0.50 3.27 3.97
C ALA A 36 -0.07 2.07 3.10
N THR A 37 1.20 1.67 3.18
CA THR A 37 1.74 0.50 2.48
C THR A 37 1.05 -0.78 2.94
N LEU A 38 0.99 -1.01 4.26
CA LEU A 38 0.40 -2.21 4.84
C LEU A 38 -1.10 -2.31 4.56
N ALA A 39 -1.84 -1.20 4.67
CA ALA A 39 -3.26 -1.16 4.32
C ALA A 39 -3.50 -1.50 2.85
N SER A 40 -2.66 -0.99 1.94
CA SER A 40 -2.76 -1.29 0.51
C SER A 40 -2.47 -2.75 0.20
N LEU A 41 -1.46 -3.34 0.86
CA LEU A 41 -1.16 -4.78 0.74
C LEU A 41 -2.31 -5.65 1.25
N ALA A 42 -2.95 -5.27 2.36
CA ALA A 42 -4.13 -5.98 2.86
C ALA A 42 -5.26 -5.98 1.81
N CYS A 43 -5.55 -4.84 1.18
CA CYS A 43 -6.51 -4.76 0.08
C CYS A 43 -6.11 -5.67 -1.10
N ILE A 44 -4.83 -5.67 -1.50
CA ILE A 44 -4.33 -6.54 -2.58
C ILE A 44 -4.54 -8.02 -2.24
N PHE A 45 -4.26 -8.45 -1.01
CA PHE A 45 -4.48 -9.85 -0.59
C PHE A 45 -5.96 -10.23 -0.66
N VAL A 46 -6.87 -9.34 -0.27
CA VAL A 46 -8.32 -9.56 -0.42
C VAL A 46 -8.70 -9.70 -1.89
N LEU A 47 -8.19 -8.84 -2.77
CA LEU A 47 -8.49 -8.91 -4.22
C LEU A 47 -7.94 -10.17 -4.89
N LEU A 48 -6.84 -10.72 -4.37
CA LEU A 48 -6.23 -11.96 -4.85
C LEU A 48 -6.83 -13.21 -4.18
N GLU A 49 -7.89 -13.05 -3.39
CA GLU A 49 -8.51 -14.13 -2.61
C GLU A 49 -7.50 -14.86 -1.70
N ALA A 50 -6.42 -14.19 -1.32
CA ALA A 50 -5.37 -14.69 -0.44
C ALA A 50 -5.72 -14.40 1.03
N HIS A 51 -6.91 -14.87 1.46
CA HIS A 51 -7.34 -14.81 2.86
C HIS A 51 -6.85 -16.05 3.62
N PHE A 52 -6.44 -15.84 4.87
CA PHE A 52 -5.94 -16.87 5.79
C PHE A 52 -7.07 -17.47 6.64
#